data_AF-A0A3P7JRN1-F1
#
_entry.id   AF-A0A3P7JRN1-F1
#
_cell.length_a   1.000
_cell.length_b   1.000
_cell.length_c   1.000
_cell.angle_alpha   90.00
_cell.angle_beta   90.00
_cell.angle_gamma   90.00
#
_symmetry.space_group_name_H-M   'P 1'
#
loop_
_entity.id
_entity.type
_entity.pdbx_description
1 polymer ?
#
loop_
_entity_poly.entity_id
_entity_poly.type
_entity_poly.pdbx_seq_one_letter_code
_entity_poly.pdbx_strand_id
1 'polypeptide(L)'
;MPGAVTKPRRQPPWYSVRILEEERPDLADANGKINLEKNEAALMDMFIRKKSDLQTGDLIVTDDNLDEDDRKFNRYEVQLKYNEGRYTALYLISRQICA
;
A
#
# COMPACT_ATOMS: atom_id res chain seq x y z
N MET A 1 -16.07 13.25 -15.72
CA MET A 1 -15.58 12.44 -16.86
C MET A 1 -16.59 11.34 -17.16
N PRO A 2 -17.15 11.25 -18.38
CA PRO A 2 -18.13 10.23 -18.74
C PRO A 2 -17.37 8.92 -18.97
N GLY A 3 -17.51 7.97 -18.03
CA GLY A 3 -16.78 6.70 -18.04
C GLY A 3 -16.53 6.12 -16.65
N ALA A 4 -16.65 6.92 -15.60
CA ALA A 4 -16.64 6.42 -14.23
C ALA A 4 -17.90 5.57 -13.99
N VAL A 5 -17.71 4.28 -13.71
CA VAL A 5 -18.79 3.35 -13.39
C VAL A 5 -19.53 3.89 -12.16
N THR A 6 -20.82 4.19 -12.28
CA THR A 6 -21.66 4.79 -11.22
C THR A 6 -21.87 3.88 -10.01
N LYS A 7 -21.54 2.59 -10.13
CA LYS A 7 -21.57 1.63 -9.04
C LYS A 7 -20.16 1.11 -8.75
N PRO A 8 -19.71 1.08 -7.49
CA PRO A 8 -18.45 0.45 -7.13
C PRO A 8 -18.49 -1.03 -7.53
N ARG A 9 -17.48 -1.49 -8.28
CA ARG A 9 -17.36 -2.90 -8.68
C ARG A 9 -17.16 -3.76 -7.43
N ARG A 10 -18.05 -4.73 -7.21
CA ARG A 10 -17.91 -5.71 -6.11
C ARG A 10 -16.60 -6.49 -6.25
N GLN A 11 -15.86 -6.59 -5.15
CA GLN A 11 -14.67 -7.42 -5.08
C GLN A 11 -15.05 -8.90 -5.02
N PRO A 12 -14.26 -9.81 -5.63
CA PRO A 12 -14.44 -11.24 -5.44
C PRO A 12 -14.34 -11.59 -3.95
N PRO A 13 -15.14 -12.55 -3.44
CA PRO A 13 -15.17 -12.88 -2.02
C PRO A 13 -13.83 -13.34 -1.42
N TRP A 14 -12.90 -13.80 -2.25
CA TRP A 14 -11.57 -14.30 -1.87
C TRP A 14 -10.48 -13.22 -1.90
N TYR A 15 -10.76 -12.03 -2.42
CA TYR A 15 -9.74 -11.03 -2.73
C TYR A 15 -9.05 -10.47 -1.47
N SER A 16 -9.82 -10.04 -0.46
CA SER A 16 -9.25 -9.51 0.79
C SER A 16 -8.51 -10.58 1.60
N VAL A 17 -9.01 -11.83 1.61
CA VAL A 17 -8.35 -12.96 2.30
C VAL A 17 -6.95 -13.21 1.71
N ARG A 18 -6.85 -13.17 0.38
CA ARG A 18 -5.57 -13.41 -0.31
C ARG A 18 -4.54 -12.30 -0.05
N ILE A 19 -4.96 -11.03 -0.02
CA ILE A 19 -4.07 -9.92 0.37
C ILE A 19 -3.56 -10.15 1.79
N LEU A 20 -4.44 -10.54 2.71
CA LEU A 20 -4.07 -10.75 4.10
C LEU A 20 -3.06 -11.88 4.28
N GLU A 21 -3.23 -12.98 3.56
CA GLU A 21 -2.27 -14.10 3.56
C GLU A 21 -0.89 -13.68 3.06
N GLU A 22 -0.82 -12.73 2.12
CA GLU A 22 0.43 -12.21 1.55
C GLU A 22 1.11 -11.17 2.48
N GLU A 23 0.33 -10.23 3.03
CA GLU A 23 0.84 -9.13 3.87
C GLU A 23 1.13 -9.55 5.33
N ARG A 24 0.40 -10.55 5.84
CA ARG A 24 0.47 -11.01 7.24
C ARG A 24 0.54 -12.53 7.33
N PRO A 25 1.63 -13.14 6.82
CA PRO A 25 1.83 -14.59 6.91
C PRO A 25 1.94 -15.08 8.37
N ASP A 26 2.20 -14.18 9.31
CA ASP A 26 2.20 -14.45 10.76
C ASP A 26 0.83 -14.80 11.33
N LEU A 27 -0.25 -14.35 10.67
CA LEU A 27 -1.63 -14.65 11.07
C LEU A 27 -2.17 -15.92 10.42
N ALA A 28 -1.38 -16.58 9.57
CA ALA A 28 -1.78 -17.81 8.90
C ALA A 28 -1.58 -19.01 9.83
N ASP A 29 -2.56 -19.92 9.85
CA ASP A 29 -2.43 -21.19 10.55
C ASP A 29 -1.34 -22.06 9.88
N ALA A 30 -1.00 -23.21 10.49
CA ALA A 30 -0.01 -24.16 9.97
C ALA A 30 -0.23 -24.62 8.51
N ASN A 31 -1.43 -24.38 7.96
CA ASN A 31 -1.80 -24.67 6.57
C ASN A 31 -1.64 -23.47 5.61
N GLY A 32 -1.07 -22.34 6.06
CA GLY A 32 -0.91 -21.12 5.27
C GLY A 32 -2.22 -20.38 4.99
N LYS A 33 -3.29 -20.70 5.72
CA LYS A 33 -4.61 -20.09 5.56
C LYS A 33 -4.97 -19.26 6.77
N ILE A 34 -5.60 -18.11 6.52
CA ILE A 34 -6.14 -17.25 7.57
C ILE A 34 -7.60 -17.65 7.83
N ASN A 35 -7.89 -18.17 9.02
CA ASN A 35 -9.25 -18.45 9.49
C ASN A 35 -9.88 -17.19 10.11
N LEU A 36 -10.07 -16.14 9.32
CA LEU A 36 -10.82 -14.95 9.73
C LEU A 36 -12.26 -14.99 9.19
N GLU A 37 -13.22 -14.53 9.98
CA GLU A 37 -14.57 -14.30 9.46
C GLU A 37 -14.52 -13.20 8.37
N LYS A 38 -15.40 -13.29 7.36
CA LYS A 38 -15.41 -12.34 6.22
C LYS A 38 -15.42 -10.86 6.64
N ASN A 39 -16.06 -10.55 7.77
CA ASN A 39 -16.16 -9.19 8.29
C ASN A 39 -14.83 -8.73 8.90
N GLU A 40 -14.08 -9.61 9.56
CA GLU A 40 -12.78 -9.32 10.15
C GLU A 40 -11.72 -9.15 9.06
N ALA A 41 -11.76 -9.99 8.02
CA ALA A 41 -10.89 -9.86 6.85
C ALA A 41 -11.14 -8.53 6.11
N ALA A 42 -12.40 -8.11 5.99
CA ALA A 42 -12.75 -6.82 5.39
C ALA A 42 -12.25 -5.63 6.25
N LEU A 43 -12.34 -5.74 7.58
CA LEU A 43 -11.83 -4.72 8.50
C LEU A 43 -10.30 -4.59 8.41
N MET A 44 -9.59 -5.72 8.36
CA MET A 44 -8.14 -5.75 8.24
C MET A 44 -7.67 -5.24 6.88
N ASP A 45 -8.34 -5.60 5.78
CA ASP A 45 -8.07 -5.04 4.44
C ASP A 45 -8.28 -3.53 4.42
N MET A 46 -9.37 -3.02 5.02
CA MET A 46 -9.57 -1.57 5.19
C MET A 46 -8.44 -0.91 5.99
N PHE A 47 -7.97 -1.56 7.05
CA PHE A 47 -6.92 -1.02 7.91
C PHE A 47 -5.55 -1.00 7.21
N ILE A 48 -5.19 -2.08 6.51
CA ILE A 48 -3.95 -2.18 5.74
C ILE A 48 -3.97 -1.12 4.63
N ARG A 49 -5.05 -1.02 3.85
CA ARG A 49 -5.22 0.01 2.81
C ARG A 49 -5.05 1.42 3.34
N LYS A 50 -5.64 1.71 4.50
CA LYS A 50 -5.56 3.03 5.13
C LYS A 50 -4.14 3.35 5.63
N LYS A 51 -3.38 2.33 6.04
CA LYS A 51 -1.96 2.48 6.42
C LYS A 51 -1.01 2.56 5.22
N SER A 52 -1.37 1.95 4.10
CA SER A 52 -0.57 1.99 2.87
C SER A 52 -0.76 3.26 2.04
N ASP A 53 -1.73 4.12 2.40
CA ASP A 53 -1.95 5.38 1.70
C ASP A 53 -0.85 6.36 2.07
N LEU A 54 -0.08 6.80 1.07
CA LEU A 54 0.98 7.78 1.27
C LEU A 54 0.36 9.17 1.40
N GLN A 55 0.75 9.90 2.43
CA GLN A 55 0.34 11.27 2.65
C GLN A 55 1.29 12.25 1.96
N THR A 56 0.78 13.43 1.63
CA THR A 56 1.61 14.53 1.15
C THR A 56 2.62 14.93 2.21
N GLY A 57 3.89 15.02 1.83
CA GLY A 57 5.02 15.23 2.74
C GLY A 57 5.71 13.95 3.22
N ASP A 58 5.13 12.77 2.94
CA ASP A 58 5.81 11.50 3.23
C ASP A 58 7.10 11.37 2.40
N LEU A 59 8.10 10.74 3.01
CA LEU A 59 9.43 10.61 2.44
C LEU A 59 9.70 9.16 2.07
N ILE A 60 10.02 8.94 0.80
CA ILE A 60 10.38 7.64 0.26
C ILE A 60 11.90 7.64 0.07
N VAL A 61 12.58 6.72 0.73
CA VAL A 61 14.02 6.52 0.59
C VAL A 61 14.26 5.27 -0.25
N THR A 62 15.04 5.40 -1.32
CA THR A 62 15.45 4.29 -2.19
C THR A 62 16.96 4.25 -2.33
N ASP A 63 17.49 3.09 -2.75
CA ASP A 63 18.92 2.88 -3.01
C ASP A 63 19.81 3.24 -1.81
N ASP A 64 19.31 3.04 -0.59
CA ASP A 64 20.05 3.26 0.64
C ASP A 64 21.12 2.17 0.78
N ASN A 65 22.39 2.55 0.73
CA ASN A 65 23.51 1.63 0.92
C ASN A 65 23.70 1.19 2.38
N LEU A 66 22.92 1.76 3.33
CA LEU A 66 22.97 1.45 4.77
C LEU A 66 24.36 1.60 5.39
N ASP A 67 25.24 2.37 4.76
CA ASP A 67 26.58 2.64 5.25
C ASP A 67 26.52 3.81 6.24
N GLU A 68 27.08 3.66 7.44
CA GLU A 68 27.06 4.70 8.47
C GLU A 68 28.07 5.83 8.17
N ASP A 69 29.16 5.52 7.45
CA ASP A 69 30.25 6.46 7.19
C ASP A 69 30.09 7.21 5.84
N ASP A 70 29.45 6.58 4.85
CA ASP A 70 29.17 7.17 3.52
C ASP A 70 27.76 6.79 3.04
N ARG A 71 26.74 7.21 3.79
CA ARG A 71 25.35 6.89 3.47
C ARG A 71 24.90 7.56 2.18
N LYS A 72 24.65 6.75 1.16
CA LYS A 72 24.11 7.16 -0.13
C LYS A 72 22.69 6.65 -0.23
N PHE A 73 21.77 7.56 -0.47
CA PHE A 73 20.36 7.25 -0.69
C PHE A 73 19.73 8.28 -1.61
N ASN A 74 18.68 7.87 -2.31
CA ASN A 74 17.78 8.76 -3.02
C ASN A 74 16.57 9.05 -2.14
N ARG A 75 16.25 10.32 -1.95
CA ARG A 75 15.09 10.74 -1.16
C ARG A 75 14.06 11.40 -2.08
N TYR A 76 12.83 10.96 -1.96
CA TYR A 76 11.68 11.51 -2.67
C TYR A 76 10.63 11.96 -1.66
N GLU A 77 9.97 13.07 -1.96
CA GLU A 77 8.85 13.59 -1.18
C GLU A 77 7.56 13.44 -1.98
N VAL A 78 6.53 12.93 -1.33
CA VAL A 78 5.20 12.79 -1.92
C VAL A 78 4.52 14.16 -1.99
N GLN A 79 4.25 14.62 -3.20
CA GLN A 79 3.66 15.95 -3.42
C GLN A 79 2.14 15.89 -3.42
N LEU A 80 1.56 14.97 -4.19
CA LEU A 80 0.12 14.75 -4.24
C LEU A 80 -0.24 13.38 -4.79
N LYS A 81 -1.41 12.89 -4.40
CA LYS A 81 -2.05 11.69 -4.96
C LYS A 81 -2.77 12.06 -6.26
N TYR A 82 -2.20 11.65 -7.38
CA TYR A 82 -2.67 12.05 -8.72
C TYR A 82 -3.90 11.26 -9.15
N ASN A 83 -3.90 9.94 -8.92
CA ASN A 83 -5.03 9.08 -9.26
C ASN A 83 -5.03 7.81 -8.40
N GLU A 84 -6.20 7.21 -8.24
CA GLU A 84 -6.37 5.94 -7.52
C GLU A 84 -7.21 4.98 -8.36
N GLY A 85 -6.62 3.83 -8.66
CA GLY A 85 -7.27 2.68 -9.26
C GLY A 85 -7.68 1.66 -8.22
N ARG A 86 -8.21 0.52 -8.69
CA ARG A 86 -8.77 -0.53 -7.82
C ARG A 86 -7.75 -1.13 -6.85
N TYR A 87 -6.51 -1.25 -7.30
CA TYR A 87 -5.41 -1.97 -6.62
C TYR A 87 -4.10 -1.18 -6.63
N THR A 88 -4.11 0.04 -7.17
CA THR A 88 -2.93 0.86 -7.34
C THR A 88 -3.28 2.31 -7.13
N ALA A 89 -2.36 3.09 -6.58
CA ALA A 89 -2.46 4.53 -6.54
C ALA A 89 -1.23 5.13 -7.23
N LEU A 90 -1.43 6.23 -7.94
CA LEU A 90 -0.38 6.99 -8.60
C LEU A 90 -0.14 8.26 -7.81
N TYR A 91 1.11 8.44 -7.39
CA TYR A 91 1.58 9.60 -6.66
C TYR A 91 2.57 10.37 -7.51
N LEU A 92 2.49 11.69 -7.45
CA LEU A 92 3.54 12.57 -7.93
C LEU A 92 4.54 12.77 -6.80
N ILE A 93 5.80 12.49 -7.09
CA ILE A 93 6.90 12.59 -6.14
C ILE A 93 7.99 13.51 -6.69
N SER A 94 8.68 14.23 -5.80
CA SER A 94 9.80 15.08 -6.16
C SER A 94 11.07 14.59 -5.46
N ARG A 95 12.16 14.44 -6.20
CA ARG A 95 13.46 14.11 -5.62
C ARG A 95 13.96 15.29 -4.78
N GLN A 96 14.23 15.06 -3.50
CA GLN A 96 14.92 16.03 -2.67
C GLN A 96 16.41 15.93 -2.94
N ILE A 97 17.01 17.06 -3.33
CA ILE A 97 18.45 17.23 -3.41
C ILE A 97 18.85 17.81 -2.04
N CYS A 98 19.39 16.99 -1.16
CA CYS A 98 20.05 17.49 0.05
C CYS A 98 21.40 18.06 -0.38
N ALA A 99 21.58 19.37 -0.20
CA ALA A 99 22.85 20.06 -0.35
C ALA A 99 23.74 19.87 0.88
#